data_AF-A0A8W8NDX8-F1
#
_entry.id   AF-A0A8W8NDX8-F1
#
_cell.length_a   1.000
_cell.length_b   1.000
_cell.length_c   1.000
_cell.angle_alpha   90.00
_cell.angle_beta   90.00
_cell.angle_gamma   90.00
#
_symmetry.space_group_name_H-M   'P 1'
#
loop_
_entity.id
_entity.type
_entity.pdbx_description
1 polymer ?
#
loop_
_entity_poly.entity_id
_entity_poly.type
_entity_poly.pdbx_seq_one_letter_code
_entity_poly.pdbx_strand_id
1 'polypeptide(L)'
;MATKSATSDGRLGLLANPKSVPRTFQEDRRSVYWVDRLPPTAGPHGTTEIRYVRRTTSDTEAIASARVQELSKHRTPNQHGWRGDRPTPIWGVSEGAQKVDAGPRLVSLSQHKEPHPQYLFDRTAYMTVNEGAKKANPSERLDVLSKPRDRRDRDKFGVITLETSWGQYNPVLPAAKSAQCTPHVEALAEPKKYHPRFAGEKPVQWDVNESALKAIANLRLQQLSRPRSRTMIKDDYDPYRVTLAARRAHATPRIDELCVPIPRKVRPKKVA
;
A
#
# COMPACT_ATOMS: atom_id res chain seq x y z
N MET A 1 -59.48 3.64 53.85
CA MET A 1 -58.89 4.56 52.87
C MET A 1 -58.12 3.73 51.84
N ALA A 2 -58.67 3.60 50.63
CA ALA A 2 -58.11 2.76 49.58
C ALA A 2 -57.21 3.58 48.67
N THR A 3 -55.91 3.29 48.64
CA THR A 3 -54.99 3.79 47.61
C THR A 3 -55.00 2.80 46.45
N LYS A 4 -55.74 3.15 45.40
CA LYS A 4 -55.75 2.42 44.12
C LYS A 4 -54.34 2.49 43.53
N SER A 5 -53.63 1.37 43.46
CA SER A 5 -52.48 1.21 42.58
C SER A 5 -52.98 1.24 41.14
N ALA A 6 -52.65 2.31 40.42
CA ALA A 6 -52.96 2.43 39.00
C ALA A 6 -52.13 1.38 38.25
N THR A 7 -52.78 0.33 37.80
CA THR A 7 -52.28 -0.58 36.76
C THR A 7 -51.93 0.27 35.54
N SER A 8 -50.64 0.31 35.20
CA SER A 8 -50.11 1.00 34.02
C SER A 8 -50.44 0.22 32.74
N ASP A 9 -51.72 0.03 32.44
CA ASP A 9 -52.22 -0.44 31.14
C ASP A 9 -52.39 0.75 30.17
N GLY A 10 -51.42 1.65 30.20
CA GLY A 10 -51.35 2.77 29.27
C GLY A 10 -50.50 2.41 28.06
N ARG A 11 -50.94 2.82 26.87
CA ARG A 11 -50.18 2.75 25.60
C ARG A 11 -48.71 3.21 25.76
N LEU A 12 -48.46 4.19 26.64
CA LEU A 12 -47.12 4.67 26.98
C LEU A 12 -46.24 3.59 27.64
N GLY A 13 -46.77 2.74 28.51
CA GLY A 13 -46.03 1.62 29.10
C GLY A 13 -45.74 0.51 28.07
N LEU A 14 -46.68 0.24 27.17
CA LEU A 14 -46.48 -0.69 26.05
C LEU A 14 -45.43 -0.19 25.05
N LEU A 15 -45.36 1.12 24.79
CA LEU A 15 -44.36 1.73 23.91
C LEU A 15 -42.99 1.90 24.56
N ALA A 16 -42.92 1.93 25.90
CA ALA A 16 -41.66 1.99 26.64
C ALA A 16 -40.93 0.63 26.68
N ASN A 17 -41.64 -0.47 26.41
CA ASN A 17 -41.03 -1.78 26.34
C ASN A 17 -40.20 -1.93 25.04
N PRO A 18 -39.01 -2.55 25.11
CA PRO A 18 -38.23 -2.84 23.92
C PRO A 18 -39.03 -3.74 22.98
N LYS A 19 -39.04 -3.41 21.68
CA LYS A 19 -39.79 -4.18 20.68
C LYS A 19 -39.29 -5.62 20.69
N SER A 20 -40.18 -6.58 20.97
CA SER A 20 -39.84 -7.99 20.97
C SER A 20 -39.46 -8.42 19.56
N VAL A 21 -38.31 -9.04 19.45
CA VAL A 21 -37.80 -9.57 18.20
C VAL A 21 -38.69 -10.76 17.75
N PRO A 22 -39.11 -10.85 16.47
CA PRO A 22 -39.89 -12.00 15.98
C PRO A 22 -39.14 -13.31 16.21
N ARG A 23 -39.86 -14.41 16.47
CA ARG A 23 -39.24 -15.75 16.67
C ARG A 23 -38.43 -16.23 15.46
N THR A 24 -38.68 -15.66 14.29
CA THR A 24 -38.00 -15.95 13.02
C THR A 24 -36.81 -15.03 12.73
N PHE A 25 -36.53 -14.04 13.58
CA PHE A 25 -35.40 -13.13 13.40
C PHE A 25 -34.08 -13.84 13.65
N GLN A 26 -33.23 -13.86 12.64
CA GLN A 26 -31.83 -14.23 12.77
C GLN A 26 -31.02 -12.93 12.79
N GLU A 27 -30.29 -12.69 13.87
CA GLU A 27 -29.32 -11.59 13.91
C GLU A 27 -28.27 -11.79 12.81
N ASP A 28 -28.04 -10.74 12.02
CA ASP A 28 -26.98 -10.73 11.04
C ASP A 28 -25.63 -10.61 11.78
N ARG A 29 -25.02 -11.76 12.07
CA ARG A 29 -23.86 -11.92 12.96
C ARG A 29 -22.62 -11.25 12.34
N ARG A 30 -22.29 -10.03 12.80
CA ARG A 30 -21.11 -9.25 12.36
C ARG A 30 -19.76 -9.68 12.95
N SER A 31 -19.70 -10.75 13.75
CA SER A 31 -18.42 -11.24 14.31
C SER A 31 -17.85 -12.36 13.43
N VAL A 32 -16.62 -12.14 12.93
CA VAL A 32 -15.85 -13.03 12.06
C VAL A 32 -15.48 -14.38 12.73
N TYR A 33 -15.61 -14.50 14.06
CA TYR A 33 -15.23 -15.70 14.80
C TYR A 33 -16.47 -16.44 15.32
N TRP A 34 -16.64 -17.70 14.91
CA TRP A 34 -17.72 -18.57 15.36
C TRP A 34 -17.48 -19.05 16.80
N VAL A 35 -18.22 -18.53 17.78
CA VAL A 35 -18.08 -18.91 19.20
C VAL A 35 -18.57 -20.34 19.48
N ASP A 36 -19.43 -20.89 18.62
CA ASP A 36 -19.99 -22.25 18.76
C ASP A 36 -19.07 -23.36 18.20
N ARG A 37 -17.90 -23.02 17.65
CA ARG A 37 -16.95 -23.99 17.06
C ARG A 37 -15.58 -23.83 17.69
N LEU A 38 -14.96 -24.97 18.04
CA LEU A 38 -13.55 -25.01 18.42
C LEU A 38 -12.70 -24.43 17.27
N PRO A 39 -11.68 -23.61 17.57
CA PRO A 39 -10.81 -23.05 16.56
C PRO A 39 -10.12 -24.17 15.75
N PRO A 40 -9.86 -23.97 14.46
CA PRO A 40 -9.20 -24.97 13.62
C PRO A 40 -7.83 -25.32 14.22
N THR A 41 -7.63 -26.60 14.53
CA THR A 41 -6.36 -27.12 15.04
C THR A 41 -5.33 -27.20 13.90
N ALA A 42 -4.05 -27.03 14.24
CA ALA A 42 -2.97 -27.22 13.28
C ALA A 42 -2.93 -28.69 12.84
N GLY A 43 -2.98 -28.92 11.53
CA GLY A 43 -2.82 -30.24 10.93
C GLY A 43 -1.36 -30.72 10.93
N PRO A 44 -1.11 -32.00 10.59
CA PRO A 44 0.22 -32.64 10.69
C PRO A 44 1.31 -32.00 9.82
N HIS A 45 0.96 -31.16 8.85
CA HIS A 45 1.90 -30.43 7.98
C HIS A 45 1.90 -28.91 8.18
N GLY A 46 1.33 -28.41 9.30
CA GLY A 46 1.25 -26.98 9.60
C GLY A 46 0.15 -26.21 8.84
N THR A 47 -0.70 -26.90 8.08
CA THR A 47 -1.90 -26.34 7.44
C THR A 47 -3.10 -26.43 8.40
N THR A 48 -3.99 -25.43 8.38
CA THR A 48 -5.21 -25.41 9.19
C THR A 48 -6.23 -26.44 8.68
N GLU A 49 -6.62 -27.40 9.51
CA GLU A 49 -7.69 -28.34 9.18
C GLU A 49 -9.07 -27.68 9.36
N ILE A 50 -9.80 -27.49 8.27
CA ILE A 50 -11.19 -27.02 8.33
C ILE A 50 -12.12 -28.22 8.51
N ARG A 51 -12.48 -28.54 9.75
CA ARG A 51 -13.54 -29.50 10.07
C ARG A 51 -14.88 -28.79 10.11
N TYR A 52 -15.86 -29.29 9.35
CA TYR A 52 -17.26 -28.92 9.56
C TYR A 52 -18.02 -30.13 10.07
N VAL A 53 -18.70 -29.93 11.19
CA VAL A 53 -19.58 -30.91 11.79
C VAL A 53 -20.91 -30.83 11.05
N ARG A 54 -21.27 -31.85 10.28
CA ARG A 54 -22.65 -32.01 9.82
C ARG A 54 -23.44 -32.56 11.02
N ARG A 55 -24.41 -31.80 11.52
CA ARG A 55 -25.35 -32.31 12.53
C ARG A 55 -26.33 -33.25 11.83
N THR A 56 -25.92 -34.49 11.61
CA THR A 56 -26.82 -35.61 11.37
C THR A 56 -26.54 -36.65 12.44
N THR A 57 -27.61 -37.09 13.11
CA THR A 57 -27.59 -38.12 14.14
C THR A 57 -26.99 -39.40 13.57
N SER A 58 -26.09 -40.01 14.35
CA SER A 58 -25.24 -41.17 14.04
C SER A 58 -24.21 -40.93 12.92
N ASP A 59 -22.95 -40.89 13.34
CA ASP A 59 -21.71 -40.95 12.55
C ASP A 59 -21.07 -39.60 12.20
N THR A 60 -20.13 -39.21 13.08
CA THR A 60 -19.24 -38.07 12.91
C THR A 60 -18.12 -38.40 11.92
N GLU A 61 -18.42 -38.41 10.62
CA GLU A 61 -17.38 -38.45 9.60
C GLU A 61 -16.98 -37.03 9.18
N ALA A 62 -15.74 -36.67 9.52
CA ALA A 62 -15.13 -35.39 9.19
C ALA A 62 -14.66 -35.40 7.73
N ILE A 63 -15.60 -35.24 6.79
CA ILE A 63 -15.24 -35.16 5.37
C ILE A 63 -15.53 -33.76 4.85
N ALA A 64 -14.44 -33.06 4.54
CA ALA A 64 -14.50 -31.81 3.81
C ALA A 64 -15.21 -32.04 2.45
N SER A 65 -16.22 -31.23 2.08
CA SER A 65 -16.91 -31.45 0.79
C SER A 65 -15.91 -31.27 -0.34
N ALA A 66 -16.01 -32.08 -1.41
CA ALA A 66 -15.04 -32.05 -2.52
C ALA A 66 -14.82 -30.63 -3.08
N ARG A 67 -15.90 -29.84 -3.17
CA ARG A 67 -15.84 -28.43 -3.62
C ARG A 67 -15.05 -27.53 -2.66
N VAL A 68 -15.19 -27.71 -1.34
CA VAL A 68 -14.46 -26.90 -0.37
C VAL A 68 -12.99 -27.31 -0.30
N GLN A 69 -12.69 -28.60 -0.46
CA GLN A 69 -11.31 -29.06 -0.63
C GLN A 69 -10.67 -28.42 -1.88
N GLU A 70 -11.42 -28.33 -2.98
CA GLU A 70 -10.96 -27.68 -4.20
C GLU A 70 -10.71 -26.17 -4.01
N LEU A 71 -11.60 -25.47 -3.29
CA LEU A 71 -11.43 -24.04 -2.97
C LEU A 71 -10.30 -23.77 -1.97
N SER A 72 -9.94 -24.73 -1.12
CA SER A 72 -8.79 -24.60 -0.20
C SER A 72 -7.43 -24.77 -0.87
N LYS A 73 -7.39 -25.28 -2.11
CA LYS A 73 -6.13 -25.35 -2.87
C LYS A 73 -5.71 -23.93 -3.22
N HIS A 74 -4.44 -23.61 -2.98
CA HIS A 74 -3.87 -22.35 -3.43
C HIS A 74 -4.09 -22.19 -4.95
N ARG A 75 -4.52 -21.01 -5.37
CA ARG A 75 -4.71 -20.71 -6.79
C ARG A 75 -3.32 -20.64 -7.43
N THR A 76 -2.92 -21.65 -8.18
CA THR A 76 -1.67 -21.59 -8.94
C THR A 76 -1.82 -20.47 -9.97
N PRO A 77 -0.95 -19.46 -10.00
CA PRO A 77 -1.17 -18.25 -10.80
C PRO A 77 -1.30 -18.51 -12.30
N ASN A 78 -0.97 -19.71 -12.80
CA ASN A 78 -0.97 -20.03 -14.22
C ASN A 78 -1.17 -21.53 -14.49
N GLN A 79 -2.42 -22.00 -14.50
CA GLN A 79 -2.73 -23.37 -14.93
C GLN A 79 -2.42 -23.64 -16.41
N HIS A 80 -2.27 -22.59 -17.24
CA HIS A 80 -2.08 -22.69 -18.70
C HIS A 80 -0.69 -22.27 -19.20
N GLY A 81 0.38 -22.58 -18.45
CA GLY A 81 1.73 -22.55 -19.02
C GLY A 81 2.50 -21.24 -18.84
N TRP A 82 2.61 -20.77 -17.60
CA TRP A 82 3.61 -19.74 -17.28
C TRP A 82 5.01 -20.28 -17.48
N ARG A 83 5.74 -19.65 -18.41
CA ARG A 83 7.18 -19.75 -18.53
C ARG A 83 7.76 -18.49 -17.88
N GLY A 84 8.40 -18.66 -16.72
CA GLY A 84 9.01 -17.56 -15.96
C GLY A 84 10.10 -16.82 -16.74
N ASP A 85 10.74 -17.54 -17.66
CA ASP A 85 11.69 -16.98 -18.60
C ASP A 85 11.01 -16.83 -19.96
N ARG A 86 10.52 -15.63 -20.27
CA ARG A 86 10.37 -15.27 -21.69
C ARG A 86 11.77 -15.38 -22.29
N PRO A 87 11.98 -16.09 -23.41
CA PRO A 87 13.28 -16.10 -24.05
C PRO A 87 13.65 -14.65 -24.36
N THR A 88 14.57 -14.11 -23.58
CA THR A 88 15.30 -12.91 -23.97
C THR A 88 16.09 -13.27 -25.23
N PRO A 89 16.36 -12.33 -26.13
CA PRO A 89 17.23 -12.58 -27.25
C PRO A 89 18.65 -12.76 -26.71
N ILE A 90 18.97 -13.98 -26.30
CA ILE A 90 20.32 -14.38 -25.93
C ILE A 90 21.06 -14.46 -27.25
N TRP A 91 21.96 -13.51 -27.47
CA TRP A 91 22.89 -13.59 -28.57
C TRP A 91 23.81 -14.78 -28.32
N GLY A 92 23.70 -15.81 -29.16
CA GLY A 92 24.57 -16.98 -29.07
C GLY A 92 26.02 -16.54 -29.24
N VAL A 93 26.79 -16.62 -28.16
CA VAL A 93 28.23 -16.37 -28.19
C VAL A 93 28.90 -17.61 -28.77
N SER A 94 29.80 -17.45 -29.73
CA SER A 94 30.51 -18.59 -30.33
C SER A 94 31.33 -19.35 -29.28
N GLU A 95 31.48 -20.67 -29.45
CA GLU A 95 32.28 -21.49 -28.52
C GLU A 95 33.73 -20.99 -28.39
N GLY A 96 34.29 -20.45 -29.48
CA GLY A 96 35.60 -19.82 -29.47
C GLY A 96 35.64 -18.59 -28.56
N ALA A 97 34.64 -17.71 -28.63
CA ALA A 97 34.57 -16.53 -27.78
C ALA A 97 34.34 -16.85 -26.30
N GLN A 98 33.72 -18.00 -25.98
CA GLN A 98 33.57 -18.47 -24.59
C GLN A 98 34.87 -19.04 -24.00
N LYS A 99 35.76 -19.57 -24.84
CA LYS A 99 37.02 -20.21 -24.42
C LYS A 99 38.22 -19.26 -24.44
N VAL A 100 38.06 -18.04 -24.96
CA VAL A 100 39.15 -17.06 -25.08
C VAL A 100 39.35 -16.34 -23.75
N ASP A 101 40.58 -16.40 -23.25
CA ASP A 101 40.98 -15.62 -22.09
C ASP A 101 41.00 -14.12 -22.41
N ALA A 102 40.48 -13.33 -21.48
CA ALA A 102 40.46 -11.88 -21.61
C ALA A 102 41.89 -11.31 -21.64
N GLY A 103 42.20 -10.49 -22.64
CA GLY A 103 43.49 -9.80 -22.71
C GLY A 103 43.73 -8.87 -21.51
N PRO A 104 44.99 -8.51 -21.20
CA PRO A 104 45.34 -7.77 -19.99
C PRO A 104 44.64 -6.40 -19.89
N ARG A 105 44.44 -5.73 -21.02
CA ARG A 105 43.68 -4.48 -21.08
C ARG A 105 42.20 -4.67 -20.74
N LEU A 106 41.60 -5.75 -21.23
CA LEU A 106 40.19 -6.09 -20.97
C LEU A 106 40.00 -6.42 -19.48
N VAL A 107 40.95 -7.15 -18.88
CA VAL A 107 41.01 -7.41 -17.44
C VAL A 107 41.10 -6.10 -16.65
N SER A 108 41.99 -5.18 -17.04
CA SER A 108 42.10 -3.85 -16.39
C SER A 108 40.81 -3.04 -16.50
N LEU A 109 40.13 -3.06 -17.66
CA LEU A 109 38.85 -2.37 -17.85
C LEU A 109 37.68 -3.04 -17.11
N SER A 110 37.77 -4.34 -16.84
CA SER A 110 36.76 -5.08 -16.09
C SER A 110 36.78 -4.76 -14.60
N GLN A 111 37.90 -4.25 -14.08
CA GLN A 111 38.00 -3.81 -12.70
C GLN A 111 37.16 -2.55 -12.52
N HIS A 112 36.33 -2.56 -11.46
CA HIS A 112 35.59 -1.37 -11.06
C HIS A 112 36.55 -0.24 -10.69
N LYS A 113 36.11 1.01 -10.88
CA LYS A 113 36.88 2.16 -10.41
C LYS A 113 36.79 2.25 -8.90
N GLU A 114 37.92 2.47 -8.25
CA GLU A 114 37.93 2.74 -6.81
C GLU A 114 37.19 4.05 -6.50
N PRO A 115 36.42 4.10 -5.41
CA PRO A 115 35.82 5.34 -4.95
C PRO A 115 36.92 6.35 -4.58
N HIS A 116 36.60 7.64 -4.70
CA HIS A 116 37.54 8.72 -4.34
C HIS A 116 38.02 8.57 -2.89
N PRO A 117 39.28 8.92 -2.53
CA PRO A 117 39.78 8.76 -1.15
C PRO A 117 38.96 9.45 -0.06
N GLN A 118 38.21 10.49 -0.41
CA GLN A 118 37.31 11.22 0.48
C GLN A 118 35.84 10.75 0.41
N TYR A 119 35.55 9.71 -0.38
CA TYR A 119 34.20 9.17 -0.49
C TYR A 119 33.83 8.46 0.81
N LEU A 120 32.84 9.01 1.51
CA LEU A 120 32.26 8.39 2.70
C LEU A 120 31.07 7.54 2.26
N PHE A 121 31.08 6.26 2.58
CA PHE A 121 29.92 5.39 2.39
C PHE A 121 28.76 5.85 3.26
N ASP A 122 27.54 5.57 2.80
CA ASP A 122 26.34 5.79 3.59
C ASP A 122 26.46 5.09 4.95
N ARG A 123 25.95 5.74 6.00
CA ARG A 123 25.91 5.15 7.33
C ARG A 123 25.03 3.90 7.28
N THR A 124 25.55 2.77 7.77
CA THR A 124 24.77 1.53 7.88
C THR A 124 23.53 1.78 8.74
N ALA A 125 22.39 1.21 8.34
CA ALA A 125 21.14 1.29 9.11
C ALA A 125 21.28 0.70 10.53
N TYR A 126 22.28 -0.17 10.72
CA TYR A 126 22.72 -0.65 12.01
C TYR A 126 23.71 0.35 12.60
N MET A 127 23.34 1.01 13.70
CA MET A 127 24.28 1.77 14.50
C MET A 127 25.21 0.81 15.22
N THR A 128 26.50 0.86 14.91
CA THR A 128 27.54 0.23 15.74
C THR A 128 27.60 0.97 17.06
N VAL A 129 26.99 0.41 18.10
CA VAL A 129 26.96 1.00 19.45
C VAL A 129 28.32 0.76 20.12
N ASN A 130 28.92 1.83 20.69
CA ASN A 130 30.18 1.74 21.43
C ASN A 130 30.05 0.83 22.66
N GLU A 131 31.12 0.16 23.10
CA GLU A 131 31.10 -0.75 24.25
C GLU A 131 30.60 -0.11 25.54
N GLY A 132 30.93 1.17 25.77
CA GLY A 132 30.44 1.92 26.92
C GLY A 132 28.91 2.07 26.92
N ALA A 133 28.32 2.27 25.75
CA ALA A 133 26.86 2.33 25.62
C ALA A 133 26.21 0.94 25.72
N LYS A 134 26.91 -0.14 25.36
CA LYS A 134 26.45 -1.51 25.60
C LYS A 134 26.46 -1.91 27.08
N LYS A 135 27.38 -1.33 27.87
CA LYS A 135 27.56 -1.59 29.31
C LYS A 135 26.87 -0.56 30.22
N ALA A 136 26.17 0.43 29.64
CA ALA A 136 25.53 1.49 30.41
C ALA A 136 24.28 0.97 31.13
N ASN A 137 24.21 1.21 32.44
CA ASN A 137 23.02 0.91 33.22
C ASN A 137 21.98 2.03 33.04
N PRO A 138 20.69 1.70 32.92
CA PRO A 138 19.61 2.70 32.87
C PRO A 138 19.54 3.49 34.19
N SER A 139 19.07 4.73 34.10
CA SER A 139 18.71 5.53 35.29
C SER A 139 17.50 4.90 35.99
N GLU A 140 17.39 5.07 37.32
CA GLU A 140 16.23 4.62 38.11
C GLU A 140 14.88 5.04 37.49
N ARG A 141 14.82 6.25 36.92
CA ARG A 141 13.62 6.72 36.21
C ARG A 141 13.32 5.88 34.97
N LEU A 142 14.34 5.54 34.19
CA LEU A 142 14.18 4.69 33.00
C LEU A 142 13.78 3.26 33.40
N ASP A 143 14.29 2.75 34.52
CA ASP A 143 13.85 1.46 35.08
C ASP A 143 12.39 1.48 35.53
N VAL A 144 11.90 2.59 36.07
CA VAL A 144 10.47 2.75 36.40
C VAL A 144 9.63 2.82 35.13
N LEU A 145 10.11 3.48 34.08
CA LEU A 145 9.38 3.64 32.81
C LEU A 145 9.41 2.37 31.94
N SER A 146 10.47 1.56 32.03
CA SER A 146 10.63 0.32 31.28
C SER A 146 9.76 -0.81 31.84
N LYS A 147 9.42 -0.75 33.13
CA LYS A 147 8.47 -1.69 33.74
C LYS A 147 7.12 -1.58 33.03
N PRO A 148 6.54 -2.71 32.58
CA PRO A 148 5.20 -2.70 32.00
C PRO A 148 4.23 -2.15 33.04
N ARG A 149 3.40 -1.19 32.64
CA ARG A 149 2.35 -0.67 33.53
C ARG A 149 1.36 -1.79 33.80
N ASP A 150 1.15 -2.09 35.08
CA ASP A 150 0.22 -3.14 35.48
C ASP A 150 -1.20 -2.73 35.08
N ARG A 151 -2.02 -3.68 34.60
CA ARG A 151 -3.38 -3.37 34.16
C ARG A 151 -4.19 -2.76 35.30
N ARG A 152 -3.94 -3.18 36.54
CA ARG A 152 -4.62 -2.65 37.74
C ARG A 152 -4.24 -1.19 38.06
N ASP A 153 -3.06 -0.72 37.63
CA ASP A 153 -2.71 0.70 37.75
C ASP A 153 -3.44 1.57 36.71
N ARG A 154 -4.02 0.96 35.66
CA ARG A 154 -4.96 1.62 34.76
C ARG A 154 -6.27 1.98 35.49
N ASP A 155 -6.61 1.32 36.60
CA ASP A 155 -7.77 1.65 37.45
C ASP A 155 -7.56 2.92 38.27
N LYS A 156 -6.32 3.26 38.65
CA LYS A 156 -6.01 4.52 39.35
C LYS A 156 -6.23 5.75 38.47
N PHE A 157 -6.15 5.57 37.15
CA PHE A 157 -6.52 6.58 36.15
C PHE A 157 -7.97 6.42 35.65
N GLY A 158 -8.76 5.53 36.28
CA GLY A 158 -10.18 5.30 35.95
C GLY A 158 -10.43 4.62 34.61
N VAL A 159 -9.44 3.92 34.04
CA VAL A 159 -9.51 3.47 32.63
C VAL A 159 -9.96 2.01 32.49
N ILE A 160 -9.94 1.14 33.52
CA ILE A 160 -10.44 -0.26 33.39
C ILE A 160 -11.82 -0.44 34.01
N THR A 161 -12.18 0.28 35.06
CA THR A 161 -13.57 0.33 35.57
C THR A 161 -14.54 1.07 34.64
N LEU A 162 -14.06 1.60 33.51
CA LEU A 162 -14.83 2.34 32.50
C LEU A 162 -14.69 1.74 31.09
N GLU A 163 -14.58 0.41 30.94
CA GLU A 163 -15.12 -0.22 29.73
C GLU A 163 -16.65 -0.13 29.80
N THR A 164 -17.20 1.08 29.59
CA THR A 164 -18.63 1.22 29.32
C THR A 164 -18.92 0.37 28.10
N SER A 165 -19.88 -0.54 28.23
CA SER A 165 -20.33 -1.51 27.24
C SER A 165 -20.79 -0.93 25.88
N TRP A 166 -20.67 0.38 25.68
CA TRP A 166 -21.21 1.13 24.55
C TRP A 166 -20.29 2.26 24.02
N GLY A 167 -18.98 2.22 24.28
CA GLY A 167 -18.03 3.11 23.58
C GLY A 167 -18.18 4.61 23.89
N GLN A 168 -18.59 4.97 25.12
CA GLN A 168 -18.58 6.36 25.55
C GLN A 168 -17.16 6.84 25.83
N TYR A 169 -16.82 8.03 25.31
CA TYR A 169 -15.54 8.68 25.54
C TYR A 169 -15.37 9.00 27.02
N ASN A 170 -14.20 8.64 27.57
CA ASN A 170 -13.81 8.95 28.94
C ASN A 170 -14.11 10.42 29.28
N PRO A 171 -14.69 10.72 30.46
CA PRO A 171 -14.87 12.09 30.88
C PRO A 171 -13.49 12.75 30.99
N VAL A 172 -13.29 13.83 30.22
CA VAL A 172 -12.09 14.65 30.28
C VAL A 172 -11.83 15.06 31.73
N LEU A 173 -10.59 14.85 32.20
CA LEU A 173 -10.17 15.23 33.55
C LEU A 173 -10.58 16.68 33.84
N PRO A 174 -11.07 17.00 35.05
CA PRO A 174 -11.50 18.37 35.38
C PRO A 174 -10.38 19.39 35.18
N ALA A 175 -9.12 19.01 35.49
CA ALA A 175 -7.95 19.84 35.24
C ALA A 175 -7.70 20.13 33.74
N ALA A 176 -8.05 19.19 32.86
CA ALA A 176 -7.94 19.38 31.42
C ALA A 176 -9.07 20.26 30.87
N LYS A 177 -10.24 20.32 31.54
CA LYS A 177 -11.32 21.26 31.21
C LYS A 177 -10.98 22.70 31.58
N SER A 178 -10.17 22.90 32.61
CA SER A 178 -9.71 24.22 33.07
C SER A 178 -8.34 24.63 32.52
N ALA A 179 -7.71 23.77 31.71
CA ALA A 179 -6.38 24.05 31.17
C ALA A 179 -6.47 25.17 30.13
N GLN A 180 -5.68 26.22 30.33
CA GLN A 180 -5.53 27.31 29.37
C GLN A 180 -4.37 27.02 28.43
N CYS A 181 -4.54 27.43 27.17
CA CYS A 181 -3.52 27.30 26.15
C CYS A 181 -2.35 28.23 26.47
N THR A 182 -1.12 27.85 26.13
CA THR A 182 0.01 28.79 26.19
C THR A 182 -0.03 29.71 24.97
N PRO A 183 0.46 30.96 25.07
CA PRO A 183 0.42 31.91 23.95
C PRO A 183 1.14 31.37 22.70
N HIS A 184 2.15 30.52 22.88
CA HIS A 184 2.83 29.85 21.77
C HIS A 184 1.92 28.86 21.03
N VAL A 185 1.14 28.06 21.77
CA VAL A 185 0.22 27.09 21.18
C VAL A 185 -0.97 27.81 20.53
N GLU A 186 -1.41 28.94 21.07
CA GLU A 186 -2.38 29.83 20.42
C GLU A 186 -1.85 30.36 19.07
N ALA A 187 -0.61 30.85 19.05
CA ALA A 187 0.03 31.33 17.82
C ALA A 187 0.22 30.21 16.76
N LEU A 188 0.47 28.97 17.19
CA LEU A 188 0.54 27.82 16.29
C LEU A 188 -0.83 27.36 15.78
N ALA A 189 -1.89 27.62 16.54
CA ALA A 189 -3.25 27.32 16.14
C ALA A 189 -3.79 28.32 15.10
N GLU A 190 -3.14 29.49 14.93
CA GLU A 190 -3.49 30.42 13.86
C GLU A 190 -3.25 29.77 12.47
N PRO A 191 -4.27 29.72 11.61
CA PRO A 191 -4.12 29.15 10.28
C PRO A 191 -3.15 30.01 9.44
N LYS A 192 -2.38 29.35 8.58
CA LYS A 192 -1.48 30.05 7.66
C LYS A 192 -2.29 30.97 6.73
N LYS A 193 -1.82 32.21 6.57
CA LYS A 193 -2.40 33.19 5.65
C LYS A 193 -2.24 32.70 4.21
N TYR A 194 -3.27 32.88 3.39
CA TYR A 194 -3.19 32.63 1.96
C TYR A 194 -2.16 33.55 1.29
N HIS A 195 -1.56 33.07 0.20
CA HIS A 195 -0.65 33.88 -0.61
C HIS A 195 -1.44 35.07 -1.23
N PRO A 196 -0.84 36.27 -1.40
CA PRO A 196 -1.54 37.45 -1.94
C PRO A 196 -2.19 37.27 -3.32
N ARG A 197 -1.74 36.26 -4.09
CA ARG A 197 -2.29 35.90 -5.40
C ARG A 197 -3.20 34.67 -5.38
N PHE A 198 -3.61 34.19 -4.20
CA PHE A 198 -4.51 33.06 -4.10
C PHE A 198 -5.91 33.45 -4.62
N ALA A 199 -6.31 32.87 -5.75
CA ALA A 199 -7.55 33.21 -6.45
C ALA A 199 -8.75 32.32 -6.04
N GLY A 200 -8.63 31.53 -4.98
CA GLY A 200 -9.67 30.59 -4.54
C GLY A 200 -9.87 29.42 -5.52
N GLU A 201 -10.89 28.62 -5.25
CA GLU A 201 -11.33 27.55 -6.15
C GLU A 201 -12.07 28.15 -7.35
N LYS A 202 -11.80 27.63 -8.56
CA LYS A 202 -12.59 27.98 -9.73
C LYS A 202 -13.99 27.35 -9.60
N PRO A 203 -15.05 28.01 -10.07
CA PRO A 203 -16.39 27.43 -10.05
C PRO A 203 -16.43 26.13 -10.87
N VAL A 204 -17.25 25.18 -10.44
CA VAL A 204 -17.43 23.86 -11.11
C VAL A 204 -17.85 24.02 -12.57
N GLN A 205 -18.60 25.07 -12.87
CA GLN A 205 -18.94 25.50 -14.22
C GLN A 205 -18.18 26.78 -14.54
N TRP A 206 -17.44 26.78 -15.64
CA TRP A 206 -16.76 27.95 -16.18
C TRP A 206 -17.08 28.07 -17.67
N ASP A 207 -17.26 29.31 -18.11
CA ASP A 207 -17.65 29.58 -19.49
C ASP A 207 -16.50 29.18 -20.43
N VAL A 208 -16.85 28.36 -21.42
CA VAL A 208 -15.92 27.96 -22.48
C VAL A 208 -15.96 29.01 -23.57
N ASN A 209 -14.81 29.54 -23.96
CA ASN A 209 -14.70 30.53 -25.03
C ASN A 209 -15.39 30.03 -26.31
N GLU A 210 -16.10 30.93 -27.02
CA GLU A 210 -16.78 30.58 -28.28
C GLU A 210 -15.84 29.98 -29.32
N SER A 211 -14.58 30.42 -29.34
CA SER A 211 -13.55 29.89 -30.25
C SER A 211 -13.24 28.41 -29.98
N ALA A 212 -13.30 27.98 -28.72
CA ALA A 212 -13.12 26.58 -28.35
C ALA A 212 -14.37 25.76 -28.68
N LEU A 213 -15.58 26.32 -28.51
CA LEU A 213 -16.84 25.66 -28.90
C LEU A 213 -16.95 25.47 -30.42
N LYS A 214 -16.47 26.45 -31.20
CA LYS A 214 -16.51 26.45 -32.67
C LYS A 214 -15.28 25.80 -33.32
N ALA A 215 -14.33 25.30 -32.53
CA ALA A 215 -13.10 24.71 -33.06
C ALA A 215 -13.38 23.39 -33.80
N ILE A 216 -13.08 23.36 -35.11
CA ILE A 216 -13.17 22.15 -35.92
C ILE A 216 -11.83 21.41 -35.87
N ALA A 217 -11.87 20.10 -35.64
CA ALA A 217 -10.67 19.27 -35.63
C ALA A 217 -9.97 19.28 -37.01
N ASN A 218 -8.66 19.51 -37.00
CA ASN A 218 -7.82 19.42 -38.21
C ASN A 218 -7.90 18.04 -38.86
N LEU A 219 -7.70 17.96 -40.18
CA LEU A 219 -7.75 16.71 -40.95
C LEU A 219 -6.91 15.59 -40.34
N ARG A 220 -5.69 15.90 -39.89
CA ARG A 220 -4.81 14.95 -39.20
C ARG A 220 -5.41 14.43 -37.89
N LEU A 221 -6.05 15.31 -37.12
CA LEU A 221 -6.69 14.97 -35.85
C LEU A 221 -7.91 14.07 -36.09
N GLN A 222 -8.69 14.35 -37.15
CA GLN A 222 -9.78 13.48 -37.61
C GLN A 222 -9.29 12.11 -38.10
N GLN A 223 -8.12 12.04 -38.73
CA GLN A 223 -7.53 10.76 -39.15
C GLN A 223 -7.04 9.94 -37.94
N LEU A 224 -6.41 10.59 -36.96
CA LEU A 224 -5.93 9.95 -35.74
C LEU A 224 -7.07 9.52 -34.80
N SER A 225 -8.20 10.22 -34.81
CA SER A 225 -9.37 9.87 -34.01
C SER A 225 -10.11 8.64 -34.52
N ARG A 226 -9.84 8.18 -35.76
CA ARG A 226 -10.42 6.95 -36.27
C ARG A 226 -9.81 5.77 -35.51
N PRO A 227 -10.63 4.90 -34.88
CA PRO A 227 -10.11 3.70 -34.23
C PRO A 227 -9.41 2.85 -35.28
N ARG A 228 -8.22 2.36 -34.93
CA ARG A 228 -7.45 1.47 -35.81
C ARG A 228 -8.28 0.20 -36.04
N SER A 229 -8.57 -0.15 -37.29
CA SER A 229 -9.36 -1.35 -37.60
C SER A 229 -8.68 -2.60 -37.03
N ARG A 230 -9.45 -3.48 -36.39
CA ARG A 230 -8.93 -4.72 -35.78
C ARG A 230 -8.24 -5.65 -36.78
N THR A 231 -8.57 -5.54 -38.06
CA THR A 231 -7.93 -6.26 -39.17
C THR A 231 -6.49 -5.82 -39.46
N MET A 232 -6.02 -4.72 -38.84
CA MET A 232 -4.64 -4.23 -38.93
C MET A 232 -3.79 -4.59 -37.71
N ILE A 233 -4.35 -5.32 -36.74
CA ILE A 233 -3.57 -5.94 -35.66
C ILE A 233 -2.92 -7.17 -36.30
N LYS A 234 -1.66 -7.02 -36.71
CA LYS A 234 -0.85 -8.17 -37.11
C LYS A 234 -0.57 -8.96 -35.85
N ASP A 235 -1.17 -10.14 -35.72
CA ASP A 235 -0.85 -11.11 -34.65
C ASP A 235 0.60 -11.60 -34.75
N ASP A 236 1.26 -11.39 -35.90
CA ASP A 236 2.69 -11.60 -36.14
C ASP A 236 3.55 -10.44 -35.59
N TYR A 237 3.23 -9.91 -34.42
CA TYR A 237 4.04 -8.89 -33.76
C TYR A 237 5.30 -9.55 -33.18
N ASP A 238 6.37 -9.57 -33.97
CA ASP A 238 7.70 -9.86 -33.48
C ASP A 238 8.24 -8.64 -32.71
N PRO A 239 8.38 -8.70 -31.38
CA PRO A 239 8.83 -7.58 -30.56
C PRO A 239 10.27 -7.18 -30.84
N TYR A 240 11.05 -8.02 -31.52
CA TYR A 240 12.46 -7.77 -31.85
C TYR A 240 12.65 -7.29 -33.29
N ARG A 241 11.58 -7.26 -34.11
CA ARG A 241 11.66 -6.79 -35.49
C ARG A 241 11.60 -5.28 -35.56
N VAL A 242 12.74 -4.66 -35.85
CA VAL A 242 12.81 -3.21 -36.12
C VAL A 242 12.03 -2.89 -37.40
N THR A 243 11.07 -1.96 -37.31
CA THR A 243 10.25 -1.56 -38.46
C THR A 243 11.10 -0.87 -39.54
N LEU A 244 10.71 -1.03 -40.81
CA LEU A 244 11.38 -0.36 -41.93
C LEU A 244 11.40 1.17 -41.77
N ALA A 245 10.35 1.75 -41.20
CA ALA A 245 10.29 3.17 -40.89
C ALA A 245 11.34 3.58 -39.86
N ALA A 246 11.53 2.79 -38.79
CA ALA A 246 12.58 3.04 -37.80
C ALA A 246 13.99 2.83 -38.38
N ARG A 247 14.20 1.83 -39.25
CA ARG A 247 15.50 1.63 -39.93
C ARG A 247 15.85 2.76 -40.90
N ARG A 248 14.83 3.43 -41.46
CA ARG A 248 14.95 4.58 -42.38
C ARG A 248 14.81 5.92 -41.68
N ALA A 249 14.61 5.94 -40.37
CA ALA A 249 14.48 7.18 -39.63
C ALA A 249 15.86 7.84 -39.56
N HIS A 250 15.99 9.00 -40.19
CA HIS A 250 17.16 9.86 -40.06
C HIS A 250 16.85 10.96 -39.07
N ALA A 251 17.88 11.44 -38.39
CA ALA A 251 17.77 12.61 -37.54
C ALA A 251 17.28 13.80 -38.37
N THR A 252 16.40 14.62 -37.79
CA THR A 252 16.02 15.88 -38.42
C THR A 252 17.23 16.81 -38.44
N PRO A 253 17.37 17.71 -39.42
CA PRO A 253 18.54 18.61 -39.53
C PRO A 253 18.81 19.40 -38.25
N ARG A 254 17.76 19.79 -37.52
CA ARG A 254 17.88 20.46 -36.22
C ARG A 254 18.56 19.61 -35.14
N ILE A 255 18.30 18.30 -35.13
CA ILE A 255 18.92 17.36 -34.19
C ILE A 255 20.39 17.17 -34.57
N ASP A 256 20.71 17.08 -35.87
CA ASP A 256 22.09 16.99 -36.34
C ASP A 256 22.90 18.25 -35.93
N GLU A 257 22.32 19.44 -36.07
CA GLU A 257 22.92 20.70 -35.58
C GLU A 257 23.20 20.67 -34.08
N LEU A 258 22.27 20.15 -33.28
CA LEU A 258 22.41 20.07 -31.82
C LEU A 258 23.39 18.98 -31.37
N CYS A 259 23.59 17.96 -32.18
CA CYS A 259 24.59 16.92 -31.95
C CYS A 259 26.03 17.41 -32.19
N VAL A 260 26.22 18.57 -32.85
CA VAL A 260 27.54 19.18 -32.97
C VAL A 260 28.01 19.66 -31.59
N PRO A 261 29.22 19.27 -31.14
CA PRO A 261 29.72 19.70 -29.84
C PRO A 261 29.88 21.22 -29.78
N ILE A 262 29.42 21.81 -28.68
CA ILE A 262 29.56 23.24 -28.41
C ILE A 262 31.07 23.60 -28.50
N PRO A 263 31.44 24.69 -29.22
CA PRO A 263 32.83 25.00 -29.57
C PRO A 263 33.79 25.09 -28.38
N ARG A 264 33.29 25.36 -27.17
CA ARG A 264 34.08 25.41 -25.93
C ARG A 264 34.60 24.06 -25.45
N LYS A 265 34.15 22.93 -26.02
CA LYS A 265 34.57 21.56 -25.64
C LYS A 265 35.62 20.93 -26.58
N VAL A 266 36.08 21.63 -27.60
CA VAL A 266 37.16 21.15 -28.48
C VAL A 266 38.51 21.48 -27.83
N ARG A 267 39.01 20.59 -26.96
CA ARG A 267 40.41 20.68 -26.51
C ARG A 267 41.31 20.12 -27.61
N PRO A 268 42.27 20.88 -28.17
CA PRO A 268 43.25 20.30 -29.06
C PRO A 268 44.05 19.25 -28.29
N LYS A 269 44.27 18.08 -28.91
CA LYS A 269 45.20 17.09 -28.37
C LYS A 269 46.58 17.73 -28.31
N LYS A 270 47.20 17.71 -27.12
CA LYS A 270 48.60 18.11 -26.95
C LYS A 270 49.44 17.11 -27.75
N VAL A 271 50.03 17.57 -28.85
CA VAL A 271 51.01 16.79 -29.60
C VAL A 271 52.25 16.68 -28.70
N ALA A 272 52.62 15.45 -28.37
CA ALA A 272 53.87 15.12 -27.69
C ALA A 272 54.91 14.73 -28.74
#